data_AF-A0A6L7KLW3-F1
#
_entry.id   AF-A0A6L7KLW3-F1
#
_cell.length_a   1.000
_cell.length_b   1.000
_cell.length_c   1.000
_cell.angle_alpha   90.00
_cell.angle_beta   90.00
_cell.angle_gamma   90.00
#
_symmetry.space_group_name_H-M   'P 1'
#
loop_
_entity.id
_entity.type
_entity.pdbx_description
1 polymer ?
#
loop_
_entity_poly.entity_id
_entity_poly.type
_entity_poly.pdbx_seq_one_letter_code
_entity_poly.pdbx_strand_id
1 'polypeptide(L)'
;MVTAWLERTLFARRRVTLAVFAALSIAMASSAFQLRIDAGFTKLAPLQHPYMKTFLDHREEFGGADRIVLALIARDGEMFTPEYLDALRNATDAVFFLPGVDRTQVFSILTPNVRFVEVVEDGIAGGNVLPADFLPDDA
;
A
#
# COMPACT_ATOMS: atom_id res chain seq x y z
N MET A 1 -16.51 40.65 -37.78
CA MET A 1 -15.96 40.18 -39.07
C MET A 1 -15.27 38.82 -38.94
N VAL A 2 -14.38 38.63 -37.95
CA VAL A 2 -13.68 37.35 -37.68
C VAL A 2 -14.64 36.19 -37.36
N THR A 3 -15.69 36.44 -36.57
CA THR A 3 -16.68 35.43 -36.16
C THR A 3 -17.47 34.86 -37.34
N ALA A 4 -18.00 35.73 -38.20
CA ALA A 4 -18.75 35.33 -39.40
C ALA A 4 -17.90 34.54 -40.42
N TRP A 5 -16.60 34.82 -40.50
CA TRP A 5 -15.67 34.09 -41.36
C TRP A 5 -15.37 32.68 -40.80
N LEU A 6 -15.16 32.58 -39.48
CA LEU A 6 -14.96 31.29 -38.80
C LEU A 6 -16.21 30.41 -38.91
N GLU A 7 -17.38 30.99 -38.68
CA GLU A 7 -18.67 30.31 -38.76
C GLU A 7 -18.90 29.72 -40.15
N ARG A 8 -18.74 30.54 -41.19
CA ARG A 8 -18.89 30.09 -42.58
C ARG A 8 -17.89 29.00 -42.95
N THR A 9 -16.66 29.05 -42.44
CA THR A 9 -15.62 28.05 -42.75
C THR A 9 -15.88 26.73 -42.01
N LEU A 10 -16.30 26.78 -40.74
CA LEU A 10 -16.66 25.61 -39.93
C LEU A 10 -17.93 24.91 -40.44
N PHE A 11 -18.97 25.67 -40.81
CA PHE A 11 -20.22 25.10 -41.33
C PHE A 11 -20.11 24.63 -42.79
N ALA A 12 -19.29 25.29 -43.63
CA ALA A 12 -19.04 24.83 -45.01
C ALA A 12 -18.33 23.46 -45.04
N ARG A 13 -17.49 23.16 -44.05
CA ARG A 13 -16.77 21.88 -43.93
C ARG A 13 -17.24 21.04 -42.74
N ARG A 14 -18.56 21.03 -42.46
CA ARG A 14 -19.16 20.36 -41.30
C ARG A 14 -18.66 18.93 -41.04
N ARG A 15 -18.43 18.13 -42.09
CA ARG A 15 -17.92 16.76 -41.96
C ARG A 15 -16.48 16.70 -41.43
N VAL A 16 -15.62 17.62 -41.88
CA VAL A 16 -14.22 17.72 -41.43
C VAL A 16 -14.19 18.19 -39.98
N THR A 17 -14.98 19.21 -39.64
CA THR A 17 -15.09 19.71 -38.27
C THR A 17 -15.55 18.61 -37.31
N LEU A 18 -16.62 17.88 -37.65
CA LEU A 18 -17.10 16.75 -36.84
C LEU A 18 -16.08 15.62 -36.74
N ALA A 19 -15.36 15.30 -37.82
CA ALA A 19 -14.31 14.28 -37.78
C ALA A 19 -13.16 14.67 -36.85
N VAL A 20 -12.76 15.94 -36.82
CA VAL A 20 -11.72 16.45 -35.92
C VAL A 20 -12.18 16.36 -34.46
N PHE A 21 -13.40 16.79 -34.15
CA PHE A 21 -13.94 16.65 -32.79
C PHE A 21 -14.07 15.19 -32.37
N ALA A 22 -14.53 14.31 -33.27
CA ALA A 22 -14.62 12.88 -32.99
C ALA A 22 -13.24 12.26 -32.73
N ALA A 23 -12.23 12.62 -33.52
CA ALA A 23 -10.86 12.17 -33.31
C ALA A 23 -10.29 12.66 -31.97
N LEU A 24 -10.53 13.93 -31.61
CA LEU A 24 -10.13 14.49 -30.32
C LEU A 24 -10.84 13.80 -29.16
N SER A 25 -12.14 13.55 -29.28
CA SER A 25 -12.92 12.81 -28.28
C SER A 25 -12.40 11.37 -28.10
N ILE A 26 -12.05 10.67 -29.18
CA ILE A 26 -11.45 9.33 -29.11
C ILE A 26 -10.08 9.39 -28.43
N ALA A 27 -9.25 10.39 -28.75
CA ALA A 27 -7.95 10.57 -28.12
C ALA A 27 -8.06 10.89 -26.61
N MET A 28 -9.02 11.73 -26.22
CA MET A 28 -9.29 11.99 -24.80
C MET A 28 -9.85 10.76 -24.10
N ALA A 29 -10.76 10.02 -24.75
CA ALA A 29 -11.31 8.77 -24.22
C ALA A 29 -10.22 7.71 -24.02
N SER A 30 -9.30 7.54 -24.99
CA SER A 30 -8.18 6.60 -24.85
C SER A 30 -7.23 7.00 -23.72
N SER A 31 -6.97 8.29 -23.54
CA SER A 31 -6.19 8.80 -22.41
C SER A 31 -6.91 8.59 -21.07
N ALA A 32 -8.23 8.69 -21.03
CA ALA A 32 -9.03 8.47 -19.82
C ALA A 32 -8.95 7.01 -19.35
N PHE A 33 -8.88 6.04 -20.28
CA PHE A 33 -8.69 4.63 -19.93
C PHE A 33 -7.30 4.31 -19.35
N GLN A 34 -6.32 5.20 -19.50
CA GLN A 34 -4.97 5.01 -18.96
C GLN A 34 -4.76 5.67 -17.59
N LEU A 35 -5.78 6.35 -17.04
CA LEU A 35 -5.67 6.97 -15.73
C LEU A 35 -5.46 5.89 -14.65
N ARG A 36 -4.35 6.01 -13.93
CA ARG A 36 -4.07 5.19 -12.74
C ARG A 36 -4.43 6.01 -11.51
N ILE A 37 -5.27 5.44 -10.64
CA ILE A 37 -5.57 6.03 -9.34
C ILE A 37 -4.34 5.83 -8.46
N ASP A 38 -3.76 6.92 -7.99
CA ASP A 38 -2.66 6.91 -7.04
C ASP A 38 -3.12 7.67 -5.79
N ALA A 39 -3.33 6.91 -4.72
CA ALA A 39 -3.80 7.38 -3.42
C ALA A 39 -2.70 7.30 -2.35
N GLY A 40 -1.45 7.57 -2.72
CA GLY A 40 -0.36 7.61 -1.75
C GLY A 40 -0.53 8.72 -0.71
N PHE A 41 -0.17 8.44 0.55
CA PHE A 41 -0.27 9.37 1.68
C PHE A 41 0.26 10.79 1.38
N THR A 42 1.36 10.90 0.63
CA THR A 42 1.97 12.19 0.28
C THR A 42 1.11 13.08 -0.61
N LYS A 43 0.24 12.48 -1.43
CA LYS A 43 -0.65 13.22 -2.34
C LYS A 43 -1.87 13.78 -1.61
N LEU A 44 -2.21 13.19 -0.47
CA LEU A 44 -3.31 13.62 0.38
C LEU A 44 -2.82 14.56 1.50
N ALA A 45 -1.57 14.43 1.93
CA ALA A 45 -0.99 15.22 3.01
C ALA A 45 -0.52 16.62 2.55
N PRO A 46 -0.63 17.66 3.41
CA PRO A 46 -0.17 19.01 3.10
C PRO A 46 1.36 19.12 3.20
N LEU A 47 2.07 18.80 2.11
CA LEU A 47 3.53 18.72 2.07
C LEU A 47 4.28 20.02 2.43
N GLN A 48 3.64 21.19 2.29
CA GLN A 48 4.28 22.47 2.61
C GLN A 48 4.38 22.76 4.12
N HIS A 49 3.69 22.00 4.96
CA HIS A 49 3.70 22.20 6.41
C HIS A 49 5.08 21.87 7.02
N PRO A 50 5.59 22.63 8.01
CA PRO A 50 6.90 22.39 8.63
C PRO A 50 7.13 20.95 9.11
N TYR A 51 6.13 20.33 9.76
CA TYR A 51 6.21 18.93 10.20
C TYR A 51 6.35 17.94 9.04
N MET A 52 5.73 18.22 7.89
CA MET A 52 5.84 17.36 6.72
C MET A 52 7.23 17.43 6.09
N LYS A 53 7.93 18.56 6.21
CA LYS A 53 9.33 18.67 5.76
C LYS A 53 10.23 17.76 6.57
N THR A 54 10.16 17.83 7.90
CA THR A 54 10.91 16.94 8.79
C THR A 54 10.58 15.46 8.54
N PHE A 55 9.30 15.14 8.30
CA PHE A 55 8.91 13.78 7.92
C PHE A 55 9.54 13.35 6.60
N LEU A 56 9.55 14.20 5.57
CA LEU A 56 10.17 13.89 4.28
C LEU A 56 11.69 13.70 4.40
N ASP A 57 12.35 14.51 5.22
CA ASP A 57 13.81 14.43 5.45
C ASP A 57 14.23 13.11 6.09
N HIS A 58 13.41 12.55 7.00
CA HIS A 58 13.71 11.33 7.75
C HIS A 58 12.85 10.12 7.37
N ARG A 59 12.05 10.20 6.29
CA ARG A 59 11.09 9.16 5.91
C ARG A 59 11.74 7.79 5.71
N GLU A 60 12.93 7.75 5.11
CA GLU A 60 13.64 6.49 4.83
C GLU A 60 14.11 5.80 6.12
N GLU A 61 14.32 6.55 7.20
CA GLU A 61 14.79 6.02 8.48
C GLU A 61 13.65 5.44 9.33
N PHE A 62 12.46 6.06 9.28
CA PHE A 62 11.31 5.69 10.12
C PHE A 62 10.23 4.89 9.36
N GLY A 63 10.39 4.72 8.05
CA GLY A 63 9.45 4.01 7.21
C GLY A 63 8.35 4.91 6.62
N GLY A 64 7.65 4.34 5.63
CA GLY A 64 6.52 4.99 4.99
C GLY A 64 5.29 5.11 5.90
N ALA A 65 4.34 5.96 5.51
CA ALA A 65 3.06 6.09 6.20
C ALA A 65 2.05 4.99 5.80
N ASP A 66 2.34 4.25 4.74
CA ASP A 66 1.45 3.23 4.20
C ASP A 66 1.71 1.89 4.90
N ARG A 67 0.81 1.51 5.82
CA ARG A 67 0.87 0.24 6.55
C ARG A 67 -0.25 -0.69 6.10
N ILE A 68 0.09 -1.92 5.76
CA ILE A 68 -0.87 -2.98 5.45
C ILE A 68 -0.88 -3.97 6.63
N VAL A 69 -2.07 -4.36 7.06
CA VAL A 69 -2.25 -5.36 8.13
C VAL A 69 -2.98 -6.55 7.52
N LEU A 70 -2.35 -7.73 7.56
CA LEU A 70 -2.95 -8.99 7.14
C LEU A 70 -3.36 -9.78 8.38
N ALA A 71 -4.63 -10.16 8.44
CA ALA A 71 -5.17 -10.97 9.53
C ALA A 71 -5.53 -12.36 8.99
N LEU A 72 -4.88 -13.40 9.54
CA LEU A 72 -5.25 -14.79 9.34
C LEU A 72 -6.16 -15.20 10.50
N ILE A 73 -7.25 -15.93 10.21
CA ILE A 73 -8.23 -16.33 11.21
C ILE A 73 -8.52 -17.83 11.05
N ALA A 74 -8.32 -18.59 12.12
CA ALA A 74 -8.70 -20.01 12.19
C ALA A 74 -10.23 -20.13 12.26
N ARG A 75 -10.84 -21.01 11.45
CA ARG A 75 -12.30 -21.13 11.35
C ARG A 75 -12.95 -21.83 12.55
N ASP A 76 -12.20 -22.71 13.18
CA ASP A 76 -12.52 -23.46 14.39
C ASP A 76 -12.21 -22.67 15.69
N GLY A 77 -11.49 -21.55 15.57
CA GLY A 77 -11.09 -20.70 16.69
C GLY A 77 -9.76 -21.11 17.36
N GLU A 78 -9.15 -22.21 16.93
CA GLU A 78 -7.90 -22.75 17.47
C GLU A 78 -6.72 -22.27 16.61
N MET A 79 -6.01 -21.24 17.06
CA MET A 79 -4.87 -20.66 16.33
C MET A 79 -3.51 -21.29 16.68
N PHE A 80 -3.44 -22.15 17.70
CA PHE A 80 -2.19 -22.77 18.15
C PHE A 80 -2.03 -24.20 17.64
N THR A 81 -2.45 -24.44 16.40
CA THR A 81 -2.30 -25.73 15.72
C THR A 81 -1.11 -25.71 14.76
N PRO A 82 -0.44 -26.86 14.51
CA PRO A 82 0.65 -26.94 13.53
C PRO A 82 0.24 -26.40 12.17
N GLU A 83 -0.97 -26.73 11.71
CA GLU A 83 -1.49 -26.31 10.42
C GLU A 83 -1.67 -24.79 10.33
N TYR A 84 -2.16 -24.16 11.40
CA TYR A 84 -2.33 -22.72 11.43
C TYR A 84 -0.99 -21.98 11.48
N LEU A 85 -0.06 -22.44 12.32
CA LEU A 85 1.26 -21.81 12.43
C LEU A 85 2.05 -21.95 11.12
N ASP A 86 1.96 -23.08 10.44
CA ASP A 86 2.53 -23.27 9.10
C ASP A 86 1.88 -22.34 8.07
N ALA A 87 0.55 -22.21 8.08
CA ALA A 87 -0.15 -21.27 7.21
C ALA A 87 0.27 -19.81 7.47
N LEU A 88 0.43 -19.42 8.73
CA LEU A 88 0.88 -18.10 9.13
C LEU A 88 2.33 -17.83 8.72
N ARG A 89 3.21 -18.84 8.86
CA ARG A 89 4.60 -18.78 8.40
C ARG A 89 4.66 -18.57 6.90
N ASN A 90 3.94 -19.39 6.13
CA ASN A 90 3.88 -19.29 4.67
C ASN A 90 3.34 -17.92 4.22
N ALA A 91 2.30 -17.40 4.89
CA ALA A 91 1.77 -16.07 4.61
C ALA A 91 2.80 -14.97 4.91
N THR A 92 3.51 -15.08 6.04
CA THR A 92 4.57 -14.14 6.43
C THR A 92 5.71 -14.14 5.42
N ASP A 93 6.19 -15.32 5.02
CA ASP A 93 7.25 -15.49 4.02
C ASP A 93 6.83 -14.93 2.66
N ALA A 94 5.59 -15.19 2.23
CA ALA A 94 5.06 -14.63 0.98
C ALA A 94 5.06 -13.09 0.97
N VAL A 95 4.70 -12.45 2.10
CA VAL A 95 4.78 -10.98 2.24
C VAL A 95 6.22 -10.51 2.24
N PHE A 96 7.12 -11.21 2.93
CA PHE A 96 8.55 -10.87 3.00
C PHE A 96 9.23 -10.85 1.63
N PHE A 97 8.83 -11.73 0.71
CA PHE A 97 9.38 -11.80 -0.64
C PHE A 97 8.62 -10.94 -1.67
N LEU A 98 7.54 -10.26 -1.29
CA LEU A 98 6.76 -9.43 -2.20
C LEU A 98 7.56 -8.18 -2.65
N PRO A 99 7.59 -7.85 -3.96
CA PRO A 99 8.27 -6.64 -4.43
C PRO A 99 7.58 -5.38 -3.89
N GLY A 100 8.37 -4.43 -3.40
CA GLY A 100 7.87 -3.16 -2.85
C GLY A 100 7.59 -3.17 -1.34
N VAL A 101 7.74 -4.31 -0.66
CA VAL A 101 7.68 -4.39 0.81
C VAL A 101 9.07 -4.13 1.41
N ASP A 102 9.13 -3.29 2.44
CA ASP A 102 10.30 -3.17 3.29
C ASP A 102 10.39 -4.38 4.23
N ARG A 103 11.34 -5.27 3.94
CA ARG A 103 11.59 -6.51 4.68
C ARG A 103 11.94 -6.27 6.14
N THR A 104 12.52 -5.12 6.49
CA THR A 104 12.88 -4.77 7.87
C THR A 104 11.64 -4.42 8.71
N GLN A 105 10.54 -4.05 8.05
CA GLN A 105 9.28 -3.64 8.64
C GLN A 105 8.19 -4.72 8.56
N VAL A 106 8.55 -5.97 8.24
CA VAL A 106 7.61 -7.11 8.28
C VAL A 106 7.56 -7.65 9.71
N PHE A 107 6.37 -7.60 10.32
CA PHE A 107 6.13 -8.08 11.68
C PHE A 107 5.08 -9.20 11.68
N SER A 108 5.39 -10.31 12.36
CA SER A 108 4.51 -11.44 12.60
C SER A 108 4.82 -12.04 13.97
N ILE A 109 3.89 -12.76 14.59
CA ILE A 109 4.16 -13.39 15.90
C ILE A 109 5.31 -14.42 15.83
N LEU A 110 5.60 -14.92 14.63
CA LEU A 110 6.67 -15.87 14.35
C LEU A 110 8.02 -15.21 14.03
N THR A 111 8.07 -13.88 13.86
CA THR A 111 9.31 -13.19 13.52
C THR A 111 10.05 -12.69 14.77
N PRO A 112 11.40 -12.69 14.75
CA PRO A 112 12.20 -12.37 15.94
C PRO A 112 12.14 -10.90 16.37
N ASN A 113 11.57 -10.03 15.53
CA ASN A 113 11.38 -8.61 15.80
C ASN A 113 10.12 -8.30 16.62
N VAL A 114 9.30 -9.30 16.97
CA VAL A 114 8.14 -9.13 17.86
C VAL A 114 8.48 -9.60 19.27
N ARG A 115 8.32 -8.67 20.23
CA ARG A 115 8.71 -8.86 21.64
C ARG A 115 7.54 -8.57 22.56
N PHE A 116 7.43 -9.33 23.64
CA PHE A 116 6.47 -9.05 24.70
C PHE A 116 7.12 -8.21 25.80
N VAL A 117 6.31 -7.42 26.48
CA VAL A 117 6.69 -6.64 27.65
C VAL A 117 5.60 -6.85 28.69
N GLU A 118 6.00 -7.25 29.88
CA GLU A 118 5.11 -7.54 31.01
C GLU A 118 5.57 -6.75 32.25
N VAL A 119 4.60 -6.30 33.03
CA VAL A 119 4.84 -5.65 34.32
C VAL A 119 4.79 -6.73 35.40
N VAL A 120 5.90 -6.92 36.11
CA VAL A 120 6.06 -7.86 37.21
C VAL A 120 6.31 -7.11 38.51
N GLU A 121 6.21 -7.78 39.66
CA GLU A 121 6.36 -7.16 40.98
C GLU A 121 7.70 -6.40 41.13
N ASP A 122 8.77 -6.94 40.55
CA ASP A 122 10.12 -6.35 40.59
C ASP A 122 10.41 -5.35 39.46
N GLY A 123 9.44 -5.05 38.57
CA GLY A 123 9.62 -4.06 37.50
C GLY A 123 9.04 -4.50 36.14
N ILE A 124 9.86 -4.40 35.08
CA ILE A 124 9.45 -4.72 33.71
C ILE A 124 10.27 -5.91 33.20
N ALA A 125 9.59 -6.99 32.82
CA ALA A 125 10.18 -8.14 32.14
C ALA A 125 9.85 -8.08 30.64
N GLY A 126 10.76 -8.57 29.79
CA GLY A 126 10.51 -8.61 28.35
C GLY A 126 11.37 -9.63 27.64
N GLY A 127 10.87 -10.12 26.52
CA GLY A 127 11.48 -11.21 25.75
C GLY A 127 10.95 -11.28 24.33
N ASN A 128 11.44 -12.22 23.54
CA ASN A 128 10.87 -12.51 22.23
C ASN A 128 9.57 -13.29 22.42
N VAL A 129 8.57 -13.05 21.56
CA VAL A 129 7.32 -13.83 21.59
C VAL A 129 7.57 -15.28 21.23
N LEU A 130 8.34 -15.52 20.16
CA LEU A 130 8.84 -16.84 19.81
C LEU A 130 10.33 -16.95 20.17
N PRO A 131 10.71 -17.85 21.08
CA PRO A 131 12.11 -18.13 21.40
C PRO A 131 12.88 -18.67 20.17
N ALA A 132 14.19 -18.40 20.11
CA ALA A 132 15.03 -18.87 18.98
C ALA A 132 15.21 -20.40 18.98
N ASP A 133 15.02 -21.02 20.14
CA ASP A 133 15.07 -22.45 20.43
C ASP A 133 13.68 -23.10 20.45
N PHE A 134 12.66 -22.43 19.90
CA PHE A 134 11.32 -23.02 19.79
C PHE A 134 11.36 -24.33 18.98
N LEU A 135 11.02 -25.41 19.65
CA LEU A 135 10.77 -26.72 19.05
C LEU A 135 9.27 -27.00 19.14
N PRO A 136 8.62 -27.42 18.05
CA PRO A 136 7.26 -27.94 18.13
C PRO A 136 7.24 -29.11 19.12
N ASP A 137 6.25 -29.14 20.00
CA ASP A 137 6.05 -30.30 20.87
C ASP A 137 5.49 -31.45 19.99
N ASP A 138 6.02 -32.66 20.17
CA ASP A 138 5.50 -33.85 19.49
C ASP A 138 4.16 -34.20 20.14
N ALA A 139 3.06 -33.94 19.44
CA ALA A 139 1.69 -34.22 19.89
C ALA A 139 1.43 -35.71 20.20
#